data_AF-A0A6G0XE00-F1
#
_entry.id   AF-A0A6G0XE00-F1
#
_cell.length_a   1.000
_cell.length_b   1.000
_cell.length_c   1.000
_cell.angle_alpha   90.00
_cell.angle_beta   90.00
_cell.angle_gamma   90.00
#
_symmetry.space_group_name_H-M   'P 1'
#
loop_
_entity.id
_entity.type
_entity.pdbx_description
1 polymer ?
#
loop_
_entity_poly.entity_id
_entity_poly.type
_entity_poly.pdbx_seq_one_letter_code
_entity_poly.pdbx_strand_id
1 'polypeptide(L)'
;MEGYSRHDSDANAFGIWREMSLPCEIPHADAIDYVIQMPGNICIFTQSCKSRSFLASFFFGSGLRRSLIDFLTSNATKRSHLEPWQRCEHSLIMGLTLSTLCIWLEKIQEGQYNVWAGTALVDARTSCWVRFIFRSLLTSYVCYALWTRYHSHYRTLLSNLRHIGLSRRYTRYKVVVGDPAYAILSDPVVSVFMVLDLWAGVGYLGIAVVKVTQFVDAWLYVAGCLYVSRVIWYASMMMRILSFAVKKRHWEASFQPIDPGFLAICAKIYSGPVVSIMGRTRLVWIIYVAWSLFLPETLEDNAIEGSTGIVK
;
A
#
# COMPACT_ATOMS: atom_id res chain seq x y z
N MET A 1 3.79 7.23 -33.10
CA MET A 1 3.44 8.66 -32.97
C MET A 1 1.98 8.82 -33.35
N GLU A 2 1.32 9.76 -32.66
CA GLU A 2 -0.04 10.29 -32.85
C GLU A 2 -1.23 9.41 -32.48
N GLY A 3 -1.91 9.82 -31.40
CA GLY A 3 -3.17 9.25 -30.96
C GLY A 3 -3.55 9.45 -29.49
N TYR A 4 -3.16 10.55 -28.82
CA TYR A 4 -3.87 10.98 -27.61
C TYR A 4 -3.90 12.50 -27.49
N SER A 5 -5.07 13.05 -27.83
CA SER A 5 -5.41 14.47 -27.79
C SER A 5 -5.48 14.97 -26.34
N ARG A 6 -4.50 15.80 -25.97
CA ARG A 6 -4.67 17.12 -25.32
C ARG A 6 -5.91 17.29 -24.41
N HIS A 7 -5.78 16.90 -23.12
CA HIS A 7 -6.14 17.70 -21.93
C HIS A 7 -5.92 16.87 -20.66
N ASP A 8 -4.71 16.89 -20.09
CA ASP A 8 -4.52 16.60 -18.67
C ASP A 8 -3.24 17.25 -18.18
N SER A 9 -3.23 18.58 -18.21
CA SER A 9 -2.16 19.44 -17.65
C SER A 9 -2.11 19.43 -16.11
N ASP A 10 -2.87 18.54 -15.47
CA ASP A 10 -2.98 18.41 -14.02
C ASP A 10 -2.53 17.03 -13.47
N ALA A 11 -2.07 16.10 -14.32
CA ALA A 11 -1.63 14.79 -13.86
C ALA A 11 -0.27 14.87 -13.15
N ASN A 12 -0.25 14.60 -11.84
CA ASN A 12 0.98 14.43 -11.08
C ASN A 12 1.62 13.06 -11.41
N ALA A 13 2.43 13.02 -12.46
CA ALA A 13 3.17 11.82 -12.84
C ALA A 13 4.35 11.58 -11.87
N PHE A 14 4.37 10.42 -11.20
CA PHE A 14 5.46 9.99 -10.32
C PHE A 14 6.06 8.67 -10.83
N GLY A 15 7.04 8.75 -11.73
CA GLY A 15 7.75 7.57 -12.23
C GLY A 15 8.70 6.99 -11.17
N ILE A 16 8.51 5.73 -10.81
CA ILE A 16 9.53 4.92 -10.13
C ILE A 16 10.02 3.91 -11.14
N TRP A 17 11.31 3.92 -11.45
CA TRP A 17 11.90 3.01 -12.44
C TRP A 17 12.95 2.10 -11.81
N ARG A 18 13.24 0.98 -12.48
CA ARG A 18 14.37 0.11 -12.18
C ARG A 18 14.86 -0.52 -13.47
N GLU A 19 16.17 -0.75 -13.53
CA GLU A 19 16.84 -1.53 -14.55
C GLU A 19 16.95 -2.99 -14.11
N MET A 20 16.61 -3.95 -14.97
CA MET A 20 16.69 -5.38 -14.66
C MET A 20 16.97 -6.19 -15.92
N SER A 21 18.05 -6.98 -15.91
CA SER A 21 18.45 -7.86 -17.01
C SER A 21 17.68 -9.18 -17.01
N LEU A 22 16.98 -9.49 -18.11
CA LEU A 22 16.33 -10.79 -18.35
C LEU A 22 17.29 -11.81 -19.02
N PRO A 23 17.21 -13.12 -18.71
CA PRO A 23 17.93 -14.17 -19.43
C PRO A 23 17.29 -14.52 -20.80
N CYS A 24 18.04 -15.19 -21.66
CA CYS A 24 17.67 -15.47 -23.05
C CYS A 24 16.38 -16.31 -23.20
N GLU A 25 16.12 -17.29 -22.34
CA GLU A 25 14.99 -18.20 -22.50
C GLU A 25 14.57 -18.80 -21.16
N ILE A 26 13.26 -18.85 -20.90
CA ILE A 26 12.68 -19.41 -19.67
C ILE A 26 11.61 -20.42 -20.06
N PRO A 27 11.66 -21.67 -19.56
CA PRO A 27 10.61 -22.65 -19.79
C PRO A 27 9.24 -22.13 -19.33
N HIS A 28 8.17 -22.44 -20.05
CA HIS A 28 6.82 -21.94 -19.73
C HIS A 28 6.35 -22.30 -18.30
N ALA A 29 6.78 -23.46 -17.77
CA ALA A 29 6.48 -23.87 -16.40
C ALA A 29 7.11 -22.94 -15.35
N ASP A 30 8.31 -22.43 -15.65
CA ASP A 30 9.05 -21.52 -14.77
C ASP A 30 8.69 -20.06 -15.01
N ALA A 31 8.11 -19.71 -16.17
CA ALA A 31 7.74 -18.34 -16.51
C ALA A 31 6.70 -17.73 -15.56
N ILE A 32 5.77 -18.53 -15.03
CA ILE A 32 4.75 -18.06 -14.06
C ILE A 32 5.41 -17.71 -12.72
N ASP A 33 6.20 -18.64 -12.18
CA ASP A 33 6.95 -18.40 -10.95
C ASP A 33 7.99 -17.29 -11.17
N TYR A 34 8.50 -17.13 -12.39
CA TYR A 34 9.38 -16.04 -12.79
C TYR A 34 8.64 -14.70 -12.80
N VAL A 35 7.43 -14.56 -13.35
CA VAL A 35 6.66 -13.29 -13.28
C VAL A 35 6.29 -12.92 -11.84
N ILE A 36 6.06 -13.91 -10.98
CA ILE A 36 5.72 -13.70 -9.56
C ILE A 36 6.95 -13.33 -8.74
N GLN A 37 8.07 -14.01 -8.94
CA GLN A 37 9.28 -13.85 -8.13
C GLN A 37 10.31 -12.93 -8.76
N MET A 38 10.14 -12.58 -10.04
CA MET A 38 11.11 -12.02 -11.01
C MET A 38 12.42 -11.63 -10.31
N PRO A 39 13.37 -12.57 -10.22
CA PRO A 39 14.61 -12.36 -9.51
C PRO A 39 15.47 -11.38 -10.29
N GLY A 40 15.51 -10.12 -9.88
CA GLY A 40 16.56 -9.17 -10.21
C GLY A 40 17.90 -9.71 -9.70
N ASN A 41 18.57 -10.49 -10.53
CA ASN A 41 19.96 -10.88 -10.31
C ASN A 41 20.81 -10.54 -11.51
N ILE A 42 21.89 -9.84 -11.20
CA ILE A 42 23.16 -9.97 -11.87
C ILE A 42 23.57 -11.44 -11.78
N CYS A 43 23.55 -12.16 -12.89
CA CYS A 43 24.21 -13.45 -13.01
C CYS A 43 25.71 -13.19 -13.20
N ILE A 44 26.50 -13.22 -12.12
CA ILE A 44 27.93 -13.53 -12.26
C ILE A 44 28.02 -15.06 -12.29
N PHE A 45 28.71 -15.58 -13.32
CA PHE A 45 29.15 -16.97 -13.44
C PHE A 45 29.46 -17.54 -12.04
N THR A 46 28.79 -18.64 -11.66
CA THR A 46 28.83 -19.38 -10.36
C THR A 46 27.59 -19.23 -9.45
N GLN A 47 26.68 -20.21 -9.58
CA GLN A 47 25.98 -20.92 -8.51
C GLN A 47 25.53 -20.15 -7.24
N SER A 48 24.80 -19.03 -7.40
CA SER A 48 23.74 -18.61 -6.48
C SER A 48 22.96 -17.42 -7.03
N CYS A 49 21.81 -17.69 -7.68
CA CYS A 49 20.85 -16.64 -8.04
C CYS A 49 20.15 -16.12 -6.77
N LYS A 50 20.62 -14.98 -6.25
CA LYS A 50 20.08 -14.32 -5.05
C LYS A 50 18.77 -13.56 -5.32
N SER A 51 17.67 -14.26 -5.62
CA SER A 51 16.37 -13.70 -6.04
C SER A 51 16.02 -12.33 -5.40
N ARG A 52 16.05 -11.24 -6.19
CA ARG A 52 15.53 -9.93 -5.75
C ARG A 52 14.33 -9.50 -6.59
N SER A 53 13.15 -9.65 -6.03
CA SER A 53 11.88 -9.51 -6.74
C SER A 53 11.63 -8.19 -7.47
N PHE A 54 10.80 -8.29 -8.51
CA PHE A 54 10.34 -7.23 -9.38
C PHE A 54 9.52 -6.15 -8.67
N LEU A 55 9.54 -4.98 -9.32
CA LEU A 55 8.87 -3.75 -8.95
C LEU A 55 7.36 -3.84 -9.22
N ALA A 56 6.48 -3.71 -8.22
CA ALA A 56 5.02 -3.62 -8.47
C ALA A 56 4.33 -4.89 -9.01
N SER A 57 4.89 -6.10 -8.84
CA SER A 57 4.21 -7.36 -9.20
C SER A 57 2.79 -7.46 -8.62
N PHE A 58 2.55 -6.87 -7.44
CA PHE A 58 1.23 -6.71 -6.82
C PHE A 58 0.13 -6.12 -7.72
N PHE A 59 0.51 -5.32 -8.70
CA PHE A 59 -0.38 -4.55 -9.57
C PHE A 59 -0.39 -5.09 -11.00
N PHE A 60 0.03 -6.34 -11.20
CA PHE A 60 -0.01 -6.97 -12.51
C PHE A 60 -1.36 -7.64 -12.75
N GLY A 61 -2.16 -7.07 -13.64
CA GLY A 61 -3.39 -7.69 -14.13
C GLY A 61 -3.16 -8.96 -14.93
N SER A 62 -4.25 -9.61 -15.31
CA SER A 62 -4.24 -10.81 -16.18
C SER A 62 -3.59 -10.54 -17.53
N GLY A 63 -3.98 -9.45 -18.20
CA GLY A 63 -3.47 -9.08 -19.52
C GLY A 63 -1.96 -8.82 -19.53
N LEU A 64 -1.47 -8.02 -18.57
CA LEU A 64 -0.04 -7.72 -18.46
C LEU A 64 0.78 -8.97 -18.14
N ARG A 65 0.29 -9.86 -17.26
CA ARG A 65 0.97 -11.14 -16.95
C ARG A 65 1.02 -12.06 -18.16
N ARG A 66 -0.09 -12.26 -18.88
CA ARG A 66 -0.13 -13.08 -20.11
C ARG A 66 0.87 -12.56 -21.14
N SER A 67 0.83 -11.25 -21.40
CA SER A 67 1.72 -10.60 -22.37
C SER A 67 3.20 -10.73 -21.99
N LEU A 68 3.54 -10.62 -20.70
CA LEU A 68 4.91 -10.83 -20.21
C LEU A 68 5.34 -12.30 -20.33
N ILE A 69 4.46 -13.26 -20.02
CA ILE A 69 4.75 -14.69 -20.18
C ILE A 69 4.98 -15.03 -21.66
N ASP A 70 4.13 -14.52 -22.55
CA ASP A 70 4.28 -14.72 -24.00
C ASP A 70 5.59 -14.15 -24.52
N PHE A 71 6.00 -12.98 -24.01
CA PHE A 71 7.30 -12.40 -24.33
C PHE A 71 8.47 -13.27 -23.82
N LEU A 72 8.41 -13.72 -22.57
CA LEU A 72 9.46 -14.54 -21.92
C LEU A 72 9.58 -15.96 -22.50
N THR A 73 8.51 -16.48 -23.09
CA THR A 73 8.48 -17.81 -23.72
C THR A 73 8.76 -17.76 -25.23
N SER A 74 8.73 -16.57 -25.84
CA SER A 74 9.06 -16.39 -27.26
C SER A 74 10.55 -16.53 -27.55
N ASN A 75 10.90 -17.14 -28.68
CA ASN A 75 12.29 -17.28 -29.15
C ASN A 75 12.98 -15.91 -29.37
N ALA A 76 14.31 -15.88 -29.23
CA ALA A 76 15.13 -14.67 -29.38
C ALA A 76 14.91 -13.92 -30.72
N THR A 77 14.71 -14.65 -31.82
CA THR A 77 14.41 -14.07 -33.15
C THR A 77 13.04 -13.43 -33.22
N LYS A 78 12.02 -13.98 -32.54
CA LYS A 78 10.71 -13.33 -32.43
C LYS A 78 10.82 -12.07 -31.58
N ARG A 79 11.54 -12.11 -30.46
CA ARG A 79 11.70 -10.94 -29.57
C ARG A 79 12.31 -9.73 -30.27
N SER A 80 13.31 -9.92 -31.13
CA SER A 80 13.90 -8.83 -31.91
C SER A 80 12.91 -8.16 -32.88
N HIS A 81 11.88 -8.89 -33.35
CA HIS A 81 10.81 -8.32 -34.17
C HIS A 81 9.71 -7.63 -33.35
N LEU A 82 9.64 -7.87 -32.04
CA LEU A 82 8.69 -7.23 -31.12
C LEU A 82 9.23 -5.93 -30.50
N GLU A 83 10.43 -5.46 -30.88
CA GLU A 83 10.99 -4.20 -30.38
C GLU A 83 10.44 -2.97 -31.12
N PRO A 84 10.05 -1.89 -30.42
CA PRO A 84 10.01 -1.74 -28.97
C PRO A 84 8.77 -2.39 -28.32
N TRP A 85 8.98 -3.24 -27.31
CA TRP A 85 7.88 -3.81 -26.54
C TRP A 85 7.52 -2.87 -25.40
N GLN A 86 6.26 -2.42 -25.39
CA GLN A 86 5.71 -1.62 -24.32
C GLN A 86 4.26 -2.03 -24.06
N ARG A 87 3.87 -2.08 -22.79
CA ARG A 87 2.49 -2.35 -22.41
C ARG A 87 2.09 -1.52 -21.20
N CYS A 88 0.89 -0.97 -21.27
CA CYS A 88 0.29 -0.20 -20.19
C CYS A 88 -1.00 -0.84 -19.72
N GLU A 89 -1.27 -0.71 -18.44
CA GLU A 89 -2.47 -1.20 -17.76
C GLU A 89 -3.02 -0.08 -16.87
N HIS A 90 -4.34 0.05 -16.85
CA HIS A 90 -5.04 1.05 -16.03
C HIS A 90 -5.49 0.45 -14.70
N SER A 91 -5.22 1.13 -13.60
CA SER A 91 -5.76 0.78 -12.29
C SER A 91 -7.02 1.59 -12.03
N LEU A 92 -8.13 0.88 -11.87
CA LEU A 92 -9.47 1.43 -11.68
C LEU A 92 -9.92 1.25 -10.22
N ILE A 93 -10.63 2.24 -9.70
CA ILE A 93 -11.37 2.14 -8.44
C ILE A 93 -12.76 2.74 -8.65
N MET A 94 -13.79 1.94 -8.41
CA MET A 94 -15.19 2.30 -8.65
C MET A 94 -15.40 2.75 -10.11
N GLY A 95 -14.69 2.12 -11.05
CA GLY A 95 -14.68 2.50 -12.46
C GLY A 95 -13.92 3.79 -12.81
N LEU A 96 -13.33 4.49 -11.84
CA LEU A 96 -12.51 5.68 -12.09
C LEU A 96 -11.04 5.31 -12.23
N THR A 97 -10.36 5.83 -13.25
CA THR A 97 -8.92 5.63 -13.44
C THR A 97 -8.13 6.35 -12.36
N LEU A 98 -7.48 5.57 -11.50
CA LEU A 98 -6.64 6.03 -10.41
C LEU A 98 -5.18 6.23 -10.86
N SER A 99 -4.67 5.26 -11.61
CA SER A 99 -3.30 5.29 -12.10
C SER A 99 -3.14 4.49 -13.39
N THR A 100 -2.06 4.77 -14.10
CA THR A 100 -1.62 3.98 -15.26
C THR A 100 -0.24 3.41 -14.95
N LEU A 101 -0.10 2.09 -15.06
CA LEU A 101 1.17 1.38 -14.94
C LEU A 101 1.64 1.00 -16.34
N CYS A 102 2.84 1.42 -16.74
CA CYS A 102 3.44 1.05 -18.01
C CYS A 102 4.75 0.29 -17.76
N ILE A 103 4.97 -0.74 -18.56
CA ILE A 103 6.21 -1.51 -18.60
C ILE A 103 6.74 -1.44 -20.03
N TRP A 104 8.04 -1.22 -20.17
CA TRP A 104 8.71 -1.30 -21.44
C TRP A 104 10.01 -2.07 -21.30
N LEU A 105 10.38 -2.78 -22.36
CA LEU A 105 11.60 -3.57 -22.41
C LEU A 105 12.54 -2.97 -23.43
N GLU A 106 13.78 -2.77 -23.00
CA GLU A 106 14.85 -2.24 -23.82
C GLU A 106 15.97 -3.25 -23.91
N LYS A 107 16.41 -3.58 -25.13
CA LYS A 107 17.50 -4.52 -25.34
C LYS A 107 18.83 -3.84 -25.06
N ILE A 108 19.63 -4.45 -24.21
CA ILE A 108 21.00 -4.00 -23.91
C ILE A 108 21.98 -4.71 -24.85
N GLN A 109 21.87 -6.05 -24.89
CA GLN A 109 22.76 -6.95 -25.63
C GLN A 109 21.94 -8.15 -26.13
N GLU A 110 22.54 -8.99 -26.98
CA GLU A 110 21.88 -10.23 -27.42
C GLU A 110 21.51 -11.10 -26.22
N GLY A 111 20.20 -11.26 -26.00
CA GLY A 111 19.68 -12.07 -24.91
C GLY A 111 19.59 -11.39 -23.54
N GLN A 112 19.93 -10.10 -23.43
CA GLN A 112 19.76 -9.30 -22.21
C GLN A 112 18.86 -8.09 -22.45
N TYR A 113 17.82 -7.97 -21.64
CA TYR A 113 16.82 -6.90 -21.72
C TYR A 113 16.68 -6.20 -20.38
N ASN A 114 16.65 -4.88 -20.39
CA ASN A 114 16.23 -4.04 -19.30
C ASN A 114 14.72 -3.94 -19.24
N VAL A 115 14.13 -4.31 -18.11
CA VAL A 115 12.70 -4.10 -17.87
C VAL A 115 12.51 -2.84 -17.05
N TRP A 116 11.87 -1.86 -17.68
CA TRP A 116 11.49 -0.62 -17.04
C TRP A 116 10.00 -0.66 -16.69
N ALA A 117 9.64 -0.17 -15.52
CA ALA A 117 8.26 0.08 -15.16
C ALA A 117 8.11 1.54 -14.70
N GLY A 118 6.94 2.12 -14.92
CA GLY A 118 6.60 3.45 -14.50
C GLY A 118 5.11 3.54 -14.18
N THR A 119 4.77 4.26 -13.11
CA THR A 119 3.38 4.51 -12.74
C THR A 119 3.08 6.00 -12.80
N ALA A 120 1.91 6.38 -13.28
CA ALA A 120 1.42 7.74 -13.26
C ALA A 120 0.10 7.77 -12.49
N LEU A 121 0.01 8.58 -11.44
CA LEU A 121 -1.23 8.83 -10.72
C LEU A 121 -2.05 9.87 -11.49
N VAL A 122 -3.32 9.55 -11.70
CA VAL A 122 -4.28 10.47 -12.29
C VAL A 122 -5.01 11.12 -11.12
N ASP A 123 -4.55 12.29 -10.72
CA ASP A 123 -5.14 13.06 -9.62
C ASP A 123 -5.54 14.45 -10.12
N ALA A 124 -6.84 14.74 -10.10
CA ALA A 124 -7.34 16.07 -10.43
C ALA A 124 -6.89 17.10 -9.37
N ARG A 125 -6.53 18.31 -9.80
CA ARG A 125 -6.15 19.42 -8.92
C ARG A 125 -7.18 19.71 -7.82
N THR A 126 -8.46 19.59 -8.14
CA THR A 126 -9.57 19.74 -7.20
C THR A 126 -9.55 18.67 -6.11
N SER A 127 -9.26 17.41 -6.46
CA SER A 127 -9.12 16.29 -5.52
C SER A 127 -8.00 16.55 -4.50
N CYS A 128 -6.86 17.11 -4.95
CA CYS A 128 -5.76 17.47 -4.06
C CYS A 128 -6.18 18.52 -3.00
N TRP A 129 -6.88 19.58 -3.40
CA TRP A 129 -7.37 20.60 -2.48
C TRP A 129 -8.41 20.07 -1.49
N VAL A 130 -9.34 19.23 -1.97
CA VAL A 130 -10.34 18.57 -1.12
C VAL A 130 -9.66 17.71 -0.06
N ARG A 131 -8.67 16.88 -0.45
CA ARG A 131 -7.89 16.06 0.49
C ARG A 131 -7.10 16.93 1.47
N PHE A 132 -6.55 18.05 1.02
CA PHE A 132 -5.83 18.98 1.90
C PHE A 132 -6.76 19.57 2.96
N ILE A 133 -7.90 20.13 2.56
CA ILE A 133 -8.90 20.69 3.48
C ILE A 133 -9.39 19.61 4.45
N PHE A 134 -9.71 18.42 3.94
CA PHE A 134 -10.13 17.28 4.75
C PHE A 134 -9.09 16.91 5.81
N ARG A 135 -7.80 16.84 5.44
CA ARG A 135 -6.70 16.56 6.38
C ARG A 135 -6.50 17.67 7.38
N SER A 136 -6.65 18.93 6.98
CA SER A 136 -6.58 20.07 7.91
C SER A 136 -7.70 19.97 8.95
N LEU A 137 -8.94 19.73 8.53
CA LEU A 137 -10.08 19.56 9.42
C LEU A 137 -9.92 18.36 10.35
N LEU A 138 -9.47 17.22 9.83
CA LEU A 138 -9.22 16.02 10.62
C LEU A 138 -8.10 16.24 11.65
N THR A 139 -7.03 16.92 11.26
CA THR A 139 -5.93 17.27 12.17
C THR A 139 -6.41 18.20 13.27
N SER A 140 -7.16 19.25 12.93
CA SER A 140 -7.77 20.14 13.90
C SER A 140 -8.71 19.40 14.86
N TYR A 141 -9.53 18.46 14.35
CA TYR A 141 -10.41 17.63 15.17
C TYR A 141 -9.62 16.73 16.13
N VAL A 142 -8.56 16.08 15.67
CA VAL A 142 -7.70 15.24 16.53
C VAL A 142 -7.03 16.10 17.60
N CYS A 143 -6.49 17.27 17.26
CA CYS A 143 -5.92 18.20 18.24
C CYS A 143 -6.96 18.68 19.25
N TYR A 144 -8.17 19.00 18.80
CA TYR A 144 -9.28 19.37 19.67
C TYR A 144 -9.65 18.23 20.62
N ALA A 145 -9.84 17.01 20.09
CA ALA A 145 -10.18 15.83 20.89
C ALA A 145 -9.09 15.51 21.93
N LEU A 146 -7.81 15.56 21.54
CA LEU A 146 -6.67 15.44 22.45
C LEU A 146 -6.73 16.49 23.57
N TRP A 147 -6.99 17.74 23.21
CA TRP A 147 -7.04 18.81 24.19
C TRP A 147 -8.18 18.61 25.19
N THR A 148 -9.39 18.39 24.69
CA THR A 148 -10.58 18.30 25.55
C THR A 148 -10.63 17.02 26.37
N ARG A 149 -10.23 15.88 25.80
CA ARG A 149 -10.40 14.56 26.44
C ARG A 149 -9.16 14.04 27.14
N TYR A 150 -7.97 14.56 26.82
CA TYR A 150 -6.73 14.13 27.46
C TYR A 150 -6.14 15.24 28.34
N HIS A 151 -5.79 16.38 27.72
CA HIS A 151 -5.06 17.43 28.43
C HIS A 151 -5.90 18.20 29.46
N SER A 152 -7.20 18.39 29.21
CA SER A 152 -8.10 19.06 30.16
C SER A 152 -8.17 18.33 31.51
N HIS A 153 -8.37 17.00 31.48
CA HIS A 153 -8.45 16.20 32.71
C HIS A 153 -7.15 16.16 33.50
N TYR A 154 -6.00 16.20 32.80
CA TYR A 154 -4.71 16.33 33.47
C TYR A 154 -4.61 17.63 34.28
N ARG A 155 -5.10 18.74 33.73
CA ARG A 155 -5.10 20.03 34.44
C ARG A 155 -5.99 19.98 35.68
N THR A 156 -7.18 19.40 35.57
CA THR A 156 -8.08 19.22 36.72
C THR A 156 -7.46 18.33 37.80
N LEU A 157 -6.85 17.21 37.42
CA LEU A 157 -6.17 16.30 38.34
C LEU A 157 -5.02 17.01 39.09
N LEU A 158 -4.21 17.79 38.37
CA LEU A 158 -3.11 18.53 38.96
C LEU A 158 -3.60 19.61 39.93
N SER A 159 -4.71 20.28 39.60
CA SER A 159 -5.36 21.25 40.49
C SER A 159 -5.86 20.59 41.77
N ASN A 160 -6.55 19.46 41.65
CA ASN A 160 -7.08 18.72 42.81
C ASN A 160 -5.98 18.18 43.72
N LEU A 161 -4.90 17.63 43.15
CA LEU A 161 -3.74 17.17 43.92
C LEU A 161 -3.03 18.31 44.67
N ARG A 162 -2.99 19.51 44.07
CA ARG A 162 -2.46 20.71 44.75
C ARG A 162 -3.36 21.19 45.88
N HIS A 163 -4.68 21.12 45.71
CA HIS A 163 -5.64 21.57 46.74
C HIS A 163 -5.76 20.60 47.92
N ILE A 164 -5.75 19.29 47.68
CA ILE A 164 -5.90 18.29 48.74
C ILE A 164 -4.59 18.15 49.56
N GLY A 165 -3.44 18.34 48.92
CA GLY A 165 -2.12 18.26 49.58
C GLY A 165 -1.73 16.85 50.02
N LEU A 166 -0.46 16.68 50.41
CA LEU A 166 0.04 15.39 50.93
C LEU A 166 -0.17 15.27 52.44
N SER A 167 -0.58 14.08 52.90
CA SER A 167 -0.49 13.72 54.32
C SER A 167 0.97 13.71 54.78
N ARG A 168 1.23 13.99 56.06
CA ARG A 168 2.57 14.11 56.67
C ARG A 168 3.53 12.93 56.41
N ARG A 169 3.02 11.76 55.98
CA ARG A 169 3.83 10.57 55.64
C ARG A 169 4.44 10.58 54.23
N TYR A 170 3.97 11.43 53.32
CA TYR A 170 4.41 11.44 51.93
C TYR A 170 4.89 12.84 51.54
N THR A 171 6.00 12.92 50.82
CA THR A 171 6.65 14.21 50.47
C THR A 171 6.53 14.59 49.00
N ARG A 172 6.15 13.66 48.11
CA ARG A 172 6.11 13.92 46.67
C ARG A 172 5.08 13.07 45.94
N TYR A 173 4.34 13.70 45.01
CA TYR A 173 3.58 12.99 43.98
C TYR A 173 4.41 12.86 42.71
N LYS A 174 4.38 11.68 42.09
CA LYS A 174 4.89 11.47 40.72
C LYS A 174 3.69 11.21 39.82
N VAL A 175 3.31 12.21 39.03
CA VAL A 175 2.26 12.05 38.03
C VAL A 175 2.91 11.59 36.72
N VAL A 176 2.63 10.36 36.31
CA VAL A 176 3.12 9.80 35.05
C VAL A 176 2.07 10.06 33.98
N VAL A 177 2.43 10.84 32.97
CA VAL A 177 1.58 11.10 31.81
C VAL A 177 1.87 10.02 30.77
N GLY A 178 0.83 9.28 30.38
CA GLY A 178 0.92 8.26 29.34
C GLY A 178 0.96 8.84 27.92
N ASP A 179 1.08 7.96 26.94
CA ASP A 179 0.92 8.32 25.52
C ASP A 179 -0.58 8.52 25.20
N PRO A 180 -1.00 9.69 24.71
CA PRO A 180 -2.39 9.91 24.33
C PRO A 180 -2.82 9.14 23.07
N ALA A 181 -1.90 8.49 22.35
CA ALA A 181 -2.21 7.75 21.13
C ALA A 181 -3.36 6.75 21.32
N TYR A 182 -3.44 6.08 22.48
CA TYR A 182 -4.55 5.17 22.81
C TYR A 182 -5.91 5.88 22.79
N ALA A 183 -6.00 7.10 23.32
CA ALA A 183 -7.26 7.84 23.39
C ALA A 183 -7.77 8.24 22.00
N ILE A 184 -6.85 8.53 21.06
CA ILE A 184 -7.20 8.80 19.67
C ILE A 184 -7.57 7.50 18.94
N LEU A 185 -6.76 6.45 19.08
CA LEU A 185 -6.98 5.18 18.40
C LEU A 185 -8.31 4.53 18.83
N SER A 186 -8.76 4.83 20.05
CA SER A 186 -10.03 4.41 20.64
C SER A 186 -11.20 5.37 20.41
N ASP A 187 -11.03 6.46 19.64
CA ASP A 187 -12.14 7.30 19.14
C ASP A 187 -12.77 6.78 17.81
N PRO A 188 -14.09 6.48 17.77
CA PRO A 188 -14.74 5.89 16.60
C PRO A 188 -14.84 6.86 15.42
N VAL A 189 -14.99 8.16 15.69
CA VAL A 189 -15.10 9.20 14.68
C VAL A 189 -13.76 9.36 13.97
N VAL A 190 -12.66 9.41 14.73
CA VAL A 190 -11.30 9.47 14.15
C VAL A 190 -11.03 8.23 13.30
N SER A 191 -11.40 7.04 13.78
CA SER A 191 -11.14 5.79 13.05
C SER A 191 -11.84 5.78 11.68
N VAL A 192 -13.12 6.20 11.62
CA VAL A 192 -13.88 6.27 10.36
C VAL A 192 -13.27 7.29 9.41
N PHE A 193 -12.99 8.51 9.86
CA PHE A 193 -12.40 9.53 9.01
C PHE A 193 -10.98 9.18 8.53
N MET A 194 -10.20 8.48 9.35
CA MET A 194 -8.88 7.98 8.93
C MET A 194 -9.01 6.91 7.85
N VAL A 195 -9.96 5.98 7.96
CA VAL A 195 -10.23 5.01 6.89
C VAL A 195 -10.68 5.71 5.60
N LEU A 196 -11.53 6.74 5.70
CA LEU A 196 -11.91 7.55 4.54
C LEU A 196 -10.71 8.30 3.93
N ASP A 197 -9.77 8.83 4.73
CA ASP A 197 -8.51 9.42 4.21
C ASP A 197 -7.69 8.40 3.42
N LEU A 198 -7.64 7.14 3.90
CA LEU A 198 -6.93 6.08 3.21
C LEU A 198 -7.56 5.76 1.85
N TRP A 199 -8.89 5.67 1.79
CA TRP A 199 -9.60 5.48 0.53
C TRP A 199 -9.38 6.65 -0.43
N ALA A 200 -9.49 7.88 0.06
CA ALA A 200 -9.25 9.06 -0.76
C ALA A 200 -7.81 9.10 -1.31
N GLY A 201 -6.83 8.59 -0.58
CA GLY A 201 -5.41 8.54 -0.94
C GLY A 201 -4.89 7.17 -1.37
N VAL A 202 -5.75 6.27 -1.83
CA VAL A 202 -5.41 4.87 -2.13
C VAL A 202 -4.33 4.71 -3.21
N GLY A 203 -4.26 5.62 -4.19
CA GLY A 203 -3.19 5.61 -5.19
C GLY A 203 -1.79 5.77 -4.58
N TYR A 204 -1.66 6.63 -3.56
CA TYR A 204 -0.42 6.78 -2.82
C TYR A 204 -0.09 5.56 -1.95
N LEU A 205 -1.11 4.82 -1.48
CA LEU A 205 -0.90 3.53 -0.82
C LEU A 205 -0.34 2.51 -1.81
N GLY A 206 -0.84 2.50 -3.05
CA GLY A 206 -0.29 1.68 -4.13
C GLY A 206 1.20 1.96 -4.37
N ILE A 207 1.57 3.23 -4.51
CA ILE A 207 2.99 3.63 -4.63
C ILE A 207 3.81 3.19 -3.41
N ALA A 208 3.28 3.31 -2.20
CA ALA A 208 3.99 2.86 -1.00
C ALA A 208 4.22 1.34 -1.00
N VAL A 209 3.26 0.54 -1.45
CA VAL A 209 3.42 -0.92 -1.64
C VAL A 209 4.52 -1.20 -2.65
N VAL A 210 4.55 -0.48 -3.78
CA VAL A 210 5.63 -0.58 -4.77
C VAL A 210 7.00 -0.27 -4.13
N LYS A 211 7.11 0.80 -3.34
CA LYS A 211 8.35 1.14 -2.62
C LYS A 211 8.79 0.08 -1.62
N VAL A 212 7.86 -0.55 -0.89
CA VAL A 212 8.16 -1.63 0.07
C VAL A 212 8.72 -2.86 -0.63
N THR A 213 8.30 -3.14 -1.87
CA THR A 213 8.88 -4.24 -2.65
C THR A 213 10.33 -3.97 -3.12
N GLN A 214 10.78 -2.71 -3.09
CA GLN A 214 12.14 -2.31 -3.46
C GLN A 214 13.08 -2.30 -2.24
N PHE A 215 14.11 -3.15 -2.28
CA PHE A 215 15.16 -3.21 -1.25
C PHE A 215 16.49 -2.56 -1.68
N VAL A 216 16.49 -1.74 -2.74
CA VAL A 216 17.72 -1.08 -3.20
C VAL A 216 18.01 0.16 -2.36
N ASP A 217 16.99 0.96 -2.10
CA ASP A 217 17.10 2.15 -1.25
C ASP A 217 16.44 1.91 0.10
N ALA A 218 17.26 1.75 1.14
CA ALA A 218 16.78 1.55 2.51
C ALA A 218 15.83 2.67 2.96
N TRP A 219 16.07 3.91 2.51
CA TRP A 219 15.20 5.04 2.81
C TRP A 219 13.81 4.93 2.16
N LEU A 220 13.74 4.57 0.87
CA LEU A 220 12.46 4.37 0.18
C LEU A 220 11.69 3.20 0.79
N TYR A 221 12.39 2.13 1.17
CA TYR A 221 11.80 1.00 1.88
C TYR A 221 11.20 1.41 3.22
N VAL A 222 11.94 2.12 4.06
CA VAL A 222 11.46 2.57 5.38
C VAL A 222 10.29 3.56 5.22
N ALA A 223 10.39 4.51 4.29
CA ALA A 223 9.31 5.45 3.99
C ALA A 223 8.05 4.72 3.50
N GLY A 224 8.22 3.70 2.65
CA GLY A 224 7.15 2.81 2.22
C GLY A 224 6.51 2.07 3.40
N CYS A 225 7.30 1.45 4.27
CA CYS A 225 6.82 0.74 5.47
C CYS A 225 5.99 1.66 6.37
N LEU A 226 6.49 2.87 6.64
CA LEU A 226 5.80 3.86 7.46
C LEU A 226 4.47 4.28 6.83
N TYR A 227 4.43 4.46 5.50
CA TYR A 227 3.19 4.84 4.82
C TYR A 227 2.18 3.69 4.77
N VAL A 228 2.62 2.45 4.50
CA VAL A 228 1.75 1.27 4.52
C VAL A 228 1.18 1.03 5.92
N SER A 229 1.90 1.37 6.99
CA SER A 229 1.40 1.21 8.38
C SER A 229 0.06 1.91 8.64
N ARG A 230 -0.32 2.89 7.81
CA ARG A 230 -1.62 3.56 7.86
C ARG A 230 -2.81 2.60 7.73
N VAL A 231 -2.63 1.40 7.19
CA VAL A 231 -3.69 0.37 7.15
C VAL A 231 -4.15 -0.08 8.55
N ILE A 232 -3.42 0.27 9.62
CA ILE A 232 -3.83 0.07 11.01
C ILE A 232 -5.25 0.58 11.30
N TRP A 233 -5.68 1.66 10.64
CA TRP A 233 -7.01 2.23 10.87
C TRP A 233 -8.13 1.28 10.46
N TYR A 234 -7.92 0.42 9.47
CA TYR A 234 -8.86 -0.66 9.15
C TYR A 234 -8.97 -1.67 10.29
N ALA A 235 -7.83 -2.06 10.87
CA ALA A 235 -7.83 -2.99 12.00
C ALA A 235 -8.48 -2.35 13.23
N SER A 236 -8.22 -1.07 13.51
CA SER A 236 -8.91 -0.30 14.57
C SER A 236 -10.42 -0.23 14.35
N MET A 237 -10.87 0.01 13.11
CA MET A 237 -12.29 0.01 12.77
C MET A 237 -12.92 -1.39 12.91
N MET A 238 -12.24 -2.42 12.42
CA MET A 238 -12.69 -3.82 12.50
C MET A 238 -12.83 -4.28 13.95
N MET A 239 -11.85 -3.97 14.81
CA MET A 239 -11.93 -4.28 16.24
C MET A 239 -13.14 -3.64 16.91
N ARG A 240 -13.57 -2.44 16.49
CA ARG A 240 -14.79 -1.80 17.03
C ARG A 240 -16.05 -2.48 16.55
N ILE A 241 -16.14 -2.78 15.26
CA ILE A 241 -17.28 -3.48 14.69
C ILE A 241 -17.43 -4.83 15.39
N LEU A 242 -16.31 -5.54 15.60
CA LEU A 242 -16.27 -6.78 16.33
C LEU A 242 -16.66 -6.58 17.80
N SER A 243 -16.14 -5.56 18.49
CA SER A 243 -16.52 -5.26 19.88
C SER A 243 -18.01 -4.97 20.03
N PHE A 244 -18.60 -4.25 19.07
CA PHE A 244 -20.05 -4.00 19.05
C PHE A 244 -20.83 -5.30 18.82
N ALA A 245 -20.39 -6.14 17.89
CA ALA A 245 -21.01 -7.44 17.61
C ALA A 245 -20.92 -8.40 18.81
N VAL A 246 -19.75 -8.47 19.46
CA VAL A 246 -19.50 -9.29 20.65
C VAL A 246 -20.39 -8.86 21.80
N LYS A 247 -20.51 -7.54 22.05
CA LYS A 247 -21.42 -7.00 23.07
C LYS A 247 -22.88 -7.30 22.77
N LYS A 248 -23.30 -7.16 21.51
CA LYS A 248 -24.67 -7.47 21.08
C LYS A 248 -25.01 -8.96 21.19
N ARG A 249 -24.01 -9.84 21.08
CA ARG A 249 -24.16 -11.30 21.17
C ARG A 249 -23.78 -11.88 22.54
N HIS A 250 -23.36 -11.04 23.50
CA HIS A 250 -22.88 -11.43 24.84
C HIS A 250 -21.72 -12.44 24.82
N TRP A 251 -20.81 -12.36 23.84
CA TRP A 251 -19.67 -13.27 23.72
C TRP A 251 -18.41 -12.79 24.46
N GLU A 252 -18.57 -11.93 25.47
CA GLU A 252 -17.46 -11.29 26.17
C GLU A 252 -16.52 -12.30 26.84
N ALA A 253 -17.05 -13.46 27.29
CA ALA A 253 -16.25 -14.52 27.90
C ALA A 253 -15.31 -15.25 26.91
N SER A 254 -15.59 -15.16 25.61
CA SER A 254 -14.80 -15.85 24.57
C SER A 254 -13.69 -14.98 23.98
N PHE A 255 -13.73 -13.66 24.19
CA PHE A 255 -12.78 -12.72 23.57
C PHE A 255 -12.00 -11.93 24.60
N GLN A 256 -10.66 -11.99 24.51
CA GLN A 256 -9.79 -11.15 25.30
C GLN A 256 -9.63 -9.77 24.64
N PRO A 257 -9.72 -8.65 25.39
CA PRO A 257 -9.52 -7.32 24.83
C PRO A 257 -8.06 -7.13 24.37
N ILE A 258 -7.89 -6.63 23.15
CA ILE A 258 -6.58 -6.27 22.59
C ILE A 258 -6.32 -4.79 22.83
N ASP A 259 -5.12 -4.45 23.28
CA ASP A 259 -4.70 -3.06 23.41
C ASP A 259 -4.45 -2.43 22.02
N PRO A 260 -5.14 -1.33 21.66
CA PRO A 260 -4.93 -0.62 20.40
C PRO A 260 -3.51 -0.06 20.23
N GLY A 261 -2.83 0.30 21.31
CA GLY A 261 -1.45 0.78 21.27
C GLY A 261 -0.48 -0.31 20.85
N PHE A 262 -0.62 -1.50 21.43
CA PHE A 262 0.12 -2.70 20.99
C PHE A 262 -0.12 -3.01 19.51
N LEU A 263 -1.39 -2.96 19.07
CA LEU A 263 -1.72 -3.19 17.66
C LEU A 263 -1.05 -2.15 16.74
N ALA A 264 -0.99 -0.88 17.14
CA ALA A 264 -0.33 0.17 16.37
C ALA A 264 1.18 -0.06 16.24
N ILE A 265 1.83 -0.52 17.32
CA ILE A 265 3.24 -0.89 17.30
C ILE A 265 3.47 -2.07 16.34
N CYS A 266 2.66 -3.13 16.47
CA CYS A 266 2.72 -4.28 15.58
C CYS A 266 2.52 -3.88 14.12
N ALA A 267 1.53 -3.04 13.80
CA ALA A 267 1.30 -2.61 12.42
C ALA A 267 2.47 -1.81 11.85
N LYS A 268 3.10 -0.93 12.64
CA LYS A 268 4.29 -0.18 12.19
C LYS A 268 5.49 -1.09 11.91
N ILE A 269 5.71 -2.11 12.74
CA ILE A 269 6.84 -3.03 12.60
C ILE A 269 6.60 -4.04 11.48
N TYR A 270 5.41 -4.62 11.39
CA TYR A 270 5.13 -5.77 10.54
C TYR A 270 4.51 -5.42 9.18
N SER A 271 3.84 -4.28 9.01
CA SER A 271 3.13 -3.97 7.75
C SER A 271 4.03 -4.05 6.50
N GLY A 272 5.20 -3.40 6.54
CA GLY A 272 6.16 -3.44 5.45
C GLY A 272 6.73 -4.84 5.16
N PRO A 273 7.31 -5.54 6.17
CA PRO A 273 7.79 -6.90 6.00
C PRO A 273 6.72 -7.89 5.50
N VAL A 274 5.50 -7.81 6.02
CA VAL A 274 4.39 -8.68 5.59
C VAL A 274 4.05 -8.43 4.13
N VAL A 275 3.92 -7.16 3.71
CA VAL A 275 3.71 -6.81 2.29
C VAL A 275 4.88 -7.28 1.43
N SER A 276 6.12 -7.14 1.91
CA SER A 276 7.29 -7.65 1.19
C SER A 276 7.24 -9.17 1.01
N ILE A 277 6.85 -9.92 2.04
CA ILE A 277 6.70 -11.38 1.97
C ILE A 277 5.56 -11.76 1.01
N MET A 278 4.43 -11.07 1.08
CA MET A 278 3.28 -11.32 0.19
C MET A 278 3.67 -11.12 -1.28
N GLY A 279 4.43 -10.08 -1.61
CA GLY A 279 4.85 -9.79 -2.99
C GLY A 279 5.91 -10.74 -3.55
N ARG A 280 6.54 -11.53 -2.69
CA ARG A 280 7.64 -12.46 -3.02
C ARG A 280 7.21 -13.93 -3.01
N THR A 281 6.07 -14.21 -2.42
CA THR A 281 5.56 -15.57 -2.25
C THR A 281 4.33 -15.78 -3.11
N ARG A 282 3.89 -17.03 -3.21
CA ARG A 282 2.63 -17.38 -3.90
C ARG A 282 1.39 -16.73 -3.26
N LEU A 283 1.52 -16.04 -2.12
CA LEU A 283 0.45 -15.26 -1.51
C LEU A 283 -0.04 -14.10 -2.39
N VAL A 284 0.78 -13.59 -3.32
CA VAL A 284 0.34 -12.56 -4.28
C VAL A 284 -0.85 -13.01 -5.13
N TRP A 285 -1.07 -14.33 -5.30
CA TRP A 285 -2.25 -14.86 -5.99
C TRP A 285 -3.57 -14.45 -5.34
N ILE A 286 -3.61 -14.30 -4.02
CA ILE A 286 -4.81 -13.82 -3.31
C ILE A 286 -5.19 -12.43 -3.82
N ILE A 287 -4.18 -11.61 -4.10
CA ILE A 287 -4.36 -10.24 -4.57
C ILE A 287 -4.73 -10.23 -6.05
N TYR A 288 -4.12 -11.09 -6.87
CA TYR A 288 -4.54 -11.26 -8.27
C TYR A 288 -6.00 -11.68 -8.40
N VAL A 289 -6.44 -12.63 -7.58
CA VAL A 289 -7.84 -13.06 -7.53
C VAL A 289 -8.74 -11.90 -7.10
N ALA A 290 -8.31 -11.12 -6.10
CA ALA A 290 -9.06 -9.95 -5.65
C ALA A 290 -9.23 -8.89 -6.75
N TRP A 291 -8.19 -8.61 -7.55
CA TRP A 291 -8.26 -7.68 -8.68
C TRP A 291 -9.17 -8.17 -9.82
N SER A 292 -9.27 -9.49 -10.03
CA SER A 292 -10.09 -10.07 -11.10
C SER A 292 -11.55 -10.28 -10.73
N LEU A 293 -11.91 -10.27 -9.45
CA LEU A 293 -13.24 -10.70 -8.99
C LEU A 293 -14.37 -9.74 -9.39
N PHE A 294 -14.05 -8.45 -9.60
CA PHE A 294 -15.01 -7.39 -9.90
C PHE A 294 -14.73 -6.69 -11.23
N LEU A 295 -13.86 -7.24 -12.07
CA LEU A 295 -13.48 -6.64 -13.34
C LEU A 295 -14.38 -7.18 -14.48
N PRO A 296 -14.96 -6.33 -15.33
CA PRO A 296 -15.70 -6.78 -16.52
C PRO A 296 -14.78 -7.48 -17.53
N GLU A 297 -15.27 -8.53 -18.21
CA GLU A 297 -14.50 -9.30 -19.21
C GLU A 297 -13.93 -8.42 -20.34
N THR A 298 -14.59 -7.32 -20.69
CA THR A 298 -14.14 -6.39 -21.74
C THR A 298 -12.87 -5.61 -21.38
N LEU A 299 -12.54 -5.52 -20.08
CA LEU A 299 -11.40 -4.75 -19.55
C LEU A 299 -10.28 -5.64 -19.00
N GLU A 300 -10.46 -6.96 -19.03
CA GLU A 300 -9.58 -7.97 -18.41
C GLU A 300 -8.11 -7.91 -18.90
N ASP A 301 -7.91 -7.48 -20.14
CA ASP A 301 -6.58 -7.42 -20.76
C ASP A 301 -5.87 -6.06 -20.60
N ASN A 302 -6.56 -5.03 -20.11
CA ASN A 302 -6.06 -3.65 -20.07
C ASN A 302 -6.17 -2.98 -18.70
N ALA A 303 -6.83 -3.59 -17.72
CA ALA A 303 -7.09 -2.95 -16.44
C ALA A 303 -7.10 -3.91 -15.24
N ILE A 304 -6.97 -3.33 -14.05
CA ILE A 304 -7.25 -3.96 -12.74
C ILE A 304 -8.25 -3.12 -11.96
N GLU A 305 -9.17 -3.75 -11.23
CA GLU A 305 -10.20 -3.05 -10.45
C GLU A 305 -10.01 -3.32 -8.94
N GLY A 306 -9.80 -2.24 -8.16
CA GLY A 306 -9.52 -2.32 -6.72
C GLY A 306 -10.73 -2.28 -5.79
N SER A 307 -11.94 -2.27 -6.34
CA SER A 307 -13.17 -2.20 -5.55
C SER A 307 -14.29 -2.94 -6.27
N THR A 308 -15.46 -3.04 -5.64
CA THR A 308 -16.69 -3.50 -6.26
C THR A 308 -17.20 -2.46 -7.28
N GLY A 309 -16.44 -2.23 -8.35
CA GLY A 309 -16.86 -1.42 -9.47
C GLY A 309 -17.85 -2.22 -10.30
N ILE A 310 -19.14 -2.10 -10.01
CA ILE A 310 -20.16 -2.42 -11.01
C ILE A 310 -20.07 -1.30 -12.05
N VAL A 311 -19.11 -1.41 -12.95
CA VAL A 311 -19.11 -0.64 -14.19
C VAL A 311 -20.10 -1.39 -15.10
N LYS A 312 -21.32 -0.86 -15.18
CA LYS A 312 -22.25 -1.25 -16.23
C LYS A 312 -21.86 -0.58 -17.53
#